data_AF-A0A7Y5FY68-F1
#
_entry.id   AF-A0A7Y5FY68-F1
#
_cell.length_a   1.000
_cell.length_b   1.000
_cell.length_c   1.000
_cell.angle_alpha   90.00
_cell.angle_beta   90.00
_cell.angle_gamma   90.00
#
_symmetry.space_group_name_H-M   'P 1'
#
loop_
_entity.id
_entity.type
_entity.pdbx_description
1 polymer ?
#
loop_
_entity_poly.entity_id
_entity_poly.type
_entity_poly.pdbx_seq_one_letter_code
_entity_poly.pdbx_strand_id
1 'polypeptide(L)'
;MQLVLNTPGAYLRLKDGCFHITVEEQSKLVSPKKVESILISSAVKLSSAALQLAVENNIDVVFLDKFGAPFGRLWHAKLGSTTRIRRGQLIASTSAEGLGYARRWV
;
A
#
# COMPACT_ATOMS: atom_id res chain seq x y z
N MET A 1 6.12 -1.49 9.91
CA MET A 1 7.27 -0.91 9.16
C MET A 1 6.88 -0.64 7.72
N GLN A 2 7.51 0.32 7.06
CA GLN A 2 7.35 0.57 5.63
C GLN A 2 8.50 -0.09 4.84
N LEU A 3 8.16 -0.90 3.83
CA LEU A 3 9.14 -1.50 2.92
C LEU A 3 9.31 -0.60 1.70
N VAL A 4 10.50 -0.07 1.47
CA VAL A 4 10.80 0.80 0.33
C VAL A 4 11.69 0.04 -0.66
N LEU A 5 11.17 -0.20 -1.86
CA LEU A 5 11.88 -0.81 -2.98
C LEU A 5 12.34 0.29 -3.93
N ASN A 6 13.55 0.80 -3.70
CA ASN A 6 14.14 1.92 -4.45
C ASN A 6 15.41 1.53 -5.24
N THR A 7 15.87 0.29 -5.16
CA THR A 7 17.02 -0.20 -5.92
C THR A 7 16.57 -0.81 -7.25
N PRO A 8 17.05 -0.33 -8.41
CA PRO A 8 16.75 -0.96 -9.70
C PRO A 8 17.17 -2.43 -9.75
N GLY A 9 16.37 -3.27 -10.40
CA GLY A 9 16.63 -4.71 -10.51
C GLY A 9 16.23 -5.52 -9.27
N ALA A 10 15.78 -4.87 -8.19
CA ALA A 10 15.25 -5.58 -7.03
C ALA A 10 14.09 -6.49 -7.41
N TYR A 11 13.99 -7.65 -6.76
CA TYR A 11 12.94 -8.62 -6.98
C TYR A 11 12.18 -8.91 -5.70
N LEU A 12 10.87 -8.63 -5.69
CA LEU A 12 9.95 -9.00 -4.61
C LEU A 12 9.16 -10.24 -5.02
N ARG A 13 9.30 -11.32 -4.26
CA ARG A 13 8.52 -12.54 -4.44
C ARG A 13 8.03 -13.11 -3.12
N LEU A 14 7.03 -13.99 -3.21
CA LEU A 14 6.62 -14.84 -2.10
C LEU A 14 7.66 -15.96 -1.91
N LYS A 15 8.10 -16.18 -0.67
CA LYS A 15 8.84 -17.37 -0.26
C LYS A 15 8.48 -17.68 1.19
N ASP A 16 8.06 -18.91 1.46
CA ASP A 16 7.74 -19.40 2.81
C ASP A 16 6.77 -18.48 3.58
N GLY A 17 5.73 -17.98 2.89
CA GLY A 17 4.73 -17.07 3.47
C GLY A 17 5.23 -15.65 3.78
N CYS A 18 6.46 -15.32 3.36
CA CYS A 18 7.11 -14.04 3.61
C CYS A 18 7.43 -13.31 2.30
N PHE A 19 7.67 -12.00 2.42
CA PHE A 19 8.27 -11.21 1.36
C PHE A 19 9.75 -11.52 1.26
N HIS A 20 10.17 -12.12 0.16
CA HIS A 20 11.56 -12.34 -0.16
C HIS A 20 12.01 -11.27 -1.14
N ILE A 21 12.85 -10.37 -0.66
CA ILE A 21 13.45 -9.28 -1.43
C ILE A 21 14.86 -9.72 -1.82
N THR A 22 15.16 -9.68 -3.10
CA THR A 22 16.51 -9.94 -3.63
C THR A 22 17.02 -8.71 -4.36
N VAL A 23 18.25 -8.32 -4.06
CA VAL A 23 18.98 -7.24 -4.74
C VAL A 23 20.39 -7.74 -4.94
N GLU A 24 20.78 -7.94 -6.21
CA GLU A 24 22.09 -8.52 -6.56
C GLU A 24 22.34 -9.83 -5.80
N GLU A 25 23.39 -9.91 -4.98
CA GLU A 25 23.73 -11.10 -4.17
C GLU A 25 23.05 -11.12 -2.78
N GLN A 26 22.39 -10.03 -2.40
CA GLN A 26 21.75 -9.92 -1.09
C GLN A 26 20.29 -10.37 -1.16
N SER A 27 19.85 -11.08 -0.12
CA SER A 27 18.45 -11.45 0.05
C SER A 27 17.97 -11.24 1.47
N LYS A 28 16.69 -10.87 1.61
CA LYS A 28 16.04 -10.64 2.89
C LYS A 28 14.63 -11.22 2.89
N LEU A 29 14.28 -11.89 3.98
CA LEU A 29 12.92 -12.36 4.27
C LEU A 29 12.26 -11.42 5.28
N VAL A 30 11.08 -10.93 4.94
CA VAL A 30 10.28 -10.06 5.79
C VAL A 30 8.88 -10.63 5.96
N SER A 31 8.48 -10.89 7.19
CA SER A 31 7.13 -11.34 7.50
C SER A 31 6.11 -10.24 7.18
N PRO A 32 4.98 -10.55 6.52
CA PRO A 32 3.94 -9.56 6.20
C PRO A 32 3.37 -8.90 7.46
N LYS A 33 3.32 -9.61 8.58
CA LYS A 33 2.85 -9.06 9.87
C LYS A 33 3.64 -7.85 10.38
N LYS A 34 4.87 -7.65 9.87
CA LYS A 34 5.73 -6.52 10.27
C LYS A 34 5.63 -5.35 9.29
N VAL A 35 4.97 -5.54 8.14
CA VAL A 35 4.91 -4.57 7.04
C VAL A 35 3.54 -3.90 7.05
N GLU A 36 3.53 -2.57 7.03
CA GLU A 36 2.32 -1.74 6.98
C GLU A 36 2.04 -1.29 5.54
N SER A 37 3.10 -0.94 4.81
CA SER A 37 3.00 -0.52 3.41
C SER A 37 4.28 -0.88 2.64
N ILE A 38 4.14 -0.97 1.33
CA ILE A 38 5.23 -1.16 0.37
C ILE A 38 5.21 0.03 -0.59
N LEU A 39 6.36 0.70 -0.73
CA LEU A 39 6.58 1.71 -1.77
C LEU A 39 7.53 1.18 -2.82
N ILE A 40 7.18 1.44 -4.07
CA ILE A 40 7.95 1.02 -5.23
C ILE A 40 8.29 2.28 -6.02
N SER A 41 9.56 2.66 -6.02
CA SER A 41 10.02 3.91 -6.65
C SER A 41 11.07 3.70 -7.74
N SER A 42 11.40 2.46 -8.08
CA SER A 42 12.39 2.09 -9.09
C SER A 42 11.89 0.95 -9.97
N ALA A 43 12.64 0.62 -11.03
CA ALA A 43 12.37 -0.52 -11.88
C ALA A 43 12.65 -1.83 -11.11
N VAL A 44 11.59 -2.41 -10.53
CA VAL A 44 11.64 -3.66 -9.76
C VAL A 44 10.79 -4.73 -10.41
N LYS A 45 11.19 -5.99 -10.21
CA LYS A 45 10.39 -7.16 -10.58
C LYS A 45 9.48 -7.51 -9.40
N LEU A 46 8.24 -7.86 -9.68
CA LEU A 46 7.25 -8.25 -8.66
C LEU A 46 6.59 -9.55 -9.11
N SER A 47 6.39 -10.49 -8.20
CA SER A 47 5.50 -11.61 -8.47
C SER A 47 4.06 -11.26 -8.08
N SER A 48 3.10 -11.75 -8.86
CA SER A 48 1.67 -11.64 -8.53
C SER A 48 1.36 -12.23 -7.15
N ALA A 49 2.02 -13.32 -6.77
CA ALA A 49 1.88 -13.94 -5.44
C ALA A 49 2.34 -13.01 -4.29
N ALA A 50 3.39 -12.20 -4.49
CA ALA A 50 3.79 -11.22 -3.48
C ALA A 50 2.76 -10.09 -3.35
N LEU A 51 2.21 -9.62 -4.48
CA LEU A 51 1.16 -8.61 -4.49
C LEU A 51 -0.13 -9.13 -3.82
N GLN A 52 -0.50 -10.38 -4.08
CA GLN A 52 -1.62 -11.03 -3.41
C GLN A 52 -1.39 -11.14 -1.90
N LEU A 53 -0.19 -11.56 -1.46
CA LEU A 53 0.15 -11.61 -0.03
C LEU A 53 -0.01 -10.23 0.64
N ALA A 54 0.41 -9.16 -0.04
CA ALA A 54 0.24 -7.80 0.45
C ALA A 54 -1.24 -7.46 0.65
N VAL A 55 -2.07 -7.71 -0.36
CA VAL A 55 -3.52 -7.47 -0.30
C VAL A 55 -4.20 -8.28 0.81
N GLU A 56 -3.86 -9.55 0.96
CA GLU A 56 -4.44 -10.44 1.98
C GLU A 56 -4.10 -9.99 3.41
N ASN A 57 -2.90 -9.41 3.60
CA ASN A 57 -2.45 -8.87 4.88
C ASN A 57 -2.77 -7.39 5.05
N ASN A 58 -3.63 -6.81 4.21
CA ASN A 58 -4.07 -5.43 4.30
C ASN A 58 -2.94 -4.40 4.15
N ILE A 59 -1.91 -4.76 3.38
CA ILE A 59 -0.71 -3.96 3.14
C ILE A 59 -0.92 -3.12 1.89
N ASP A 60 -0.76 -1.81 2.04
CA ASP A 60 -0.81 -0.87 0.91
C ASP A 60 0.40 -1.06 0.01
N VAL A 61 0.21 -1.08 -1.31
CA VAL A 61 1.32 -1.05 -2.26
C VAL A 61 1.17 0.18 -3.15
N VAL A 62 2.13 1.10 -3.08
CA VAL A 62 2.11 2.36 -3.81
C VAL A 62 3.27 2.39 -4.81
N PHE A 63 2.96 2.72 -6.06
CA PHE A 63 3.92 2.88 -7.13
C PHE A 63 4.18 4.37 -7.37
N LEU A 64 5.45 4.76 -7.27
CA LEU A 64 5.92 6.11 -7.44
C LEU A 64 6.70 6.26 -8.74
N ASP A 65 6.57 7.42 -9.38
CA ASP A 65 7.42 7.80 -10.49
C ASP A 65 8.82 8.21 -10.00
N LYS A 66 9.69 8.57 -10.95
CA LYS A 66 11.07 8.98 -10.66
C LYS A 66 11.18 10.27 -9.83
N PHE A 67 10.10 11.03 -9.69
CA PHE A 67 10.02 12.26 -8.91
C PHE A 67 9.33 12.04 -7.56
N GLY A 68 8.91 10.82 -7.25
CA GLY A 68 8.22 10.46 -6.02
C GLY A 68 6.71 10.67 -6.05
N ALA A 69 6.12 11.02 -7.20
CA ALA A 69 4.68 11.17 -7.33
C ALA A 69 4.01 9.79 -7.52
N PRO A 70 2.93 9.48 -6.79
CA PRO A 70 2.24 8.20 -6.94
C PRO A 70 1.49 8.13 -8.28
N PHE A 71 1.81 7.14 -9.11
CA PHE A 71 1.10 6.88 -10.38
C PHE A 71 0.19 5.66 -10.31
N GLY A 72 0.36 4.80 -9.30
CA GLY A 72 -0.41 3.57 -9.15
C GLY A 72 -0.50 3.14 -7.70
N ARG A 73 -1.56 2.38 -7.39
CA ARG A 73 -1.77 1.80 -6.06
C ARG A 73 -2.49 0.47 -6.18
N LEU A 74 -2.07 -0.51 -5.39
CA LEU A 74 -2.78 -1.76 -5.19
C LEU A 74 -3.27 -1.80 -3.74
N TRP A 75 -4.57 -1.99 -3.57
CA TRP A 75 -5.23 -2.05 -2.28
C TRP A 75 -6.29 -3.16 -2.29
N HIS A 76 -6.69 -3.63 -1.12
CA HIS A 76 -7.71 -4.67 -1.01
C HIS A 76 -9.09 -4.21 -1.51
N ALA A 77 -9.85 -5.10 -2.15
CA ALA A 77 -11.22 -4.79 -2.60
C ALA A 77 -12.25 -4.80 -1.44
N LYS A 78 -11.86 -5.21 -0.23
CA LYS A 78 -12.76 -5.28 0.93
C LYS A 78 -13.17 -3.90 1.42
N LEU A 79 -14.32 -3.84 2.09
CA LEU A 79 -14.75 -2.64 2.82
C LEU A 79 -13.82 -2.39 4.01
N GLY A 80 -13.09 -1.28 3.99
CA GLY A 80 -12.27 -0.85 5.14
C GLY A 80 -13.08 -0.26 6.31
N SER A 81 -14.38 0.02 6.09
CA SER A 81 -15.29 0.59 7.09
C SER A 81 -16.70 0.01 6.94
N THR A 82 -17.57 0.22 7.91
CA THR A 82 -18.97 -0.24 7.83
C THR A 82 -19.78 0.59 6.84
N THR A 83 -20.81 -0.01 6.25
CA THR A 83 -21.76 0.70 5.35
C THR A 83 -22.43 1.90 6.05
N ARG A 84 -22.66 1.78 7.37
CA ARG A 84 -23.14 2.87 8.23
C ARG A 84 -22.21 4.08 8.21
N ILE A 85 -20.90 3.86 8.37
CA ILE A 85 -19.90 4.95 8.34
C ILE A 85 -19.89 5.62 6.96
N ARG A 86 -19.87 4.84 5.86
CA ARG A 86 -19.86 5.41 4.50
C ARG A 86 -21.11 6.25 4.20
N ARG A 87 -22.29 5.78 4.60
CA ARG A 87 -23.54 6.56 4.47
C ARG A 87 -23.45 7.87 5.25
N GLY A 88 -22.92 7.83 6.48
CA GLY A 88 -22.69 9.03 7.28
C GLY A 88 -21.73 10.01 6.60
N GLN A 89 -20.62 9.53 6.05
CA GLN A 89 -19.66 10.35 5.30
C GLN A 89 -20.30 11.03 4.09
N LEU A 90 -21.14 10.32 3.34
CA LEU A 90 -21.87 10.89 2.19
C LEU A 90 -22.84 11.99 2.59
N ILE A 91 -23.64 11.76 3.65
CA ILE A 91 -24.57 12.77 4.17
C ILE A 91 -23.79 13.98 4.71
N ALA A 92 -22.74 13.75 5.49
CA ALA A 92 -21.91 14.81 6.05
C ALA A 92 -21.29 15.67 4.94
N SER A 93 -20.83 15.05 3.85
CA SER A 93 -20.16 15.74 2.73
C SER A 93 -21.04 16.75 2.00
N THR A 94 -22.38 16.62 2.09
CA THR A 94 -23.34 17.54 1.46
C THR A 94 -24.07 18.43 2.47
N SER A 95 -23.64 18.43 3.74
CA SER A 95 -24.28 19.17 4.83
C SER A 95 -23.37 20.26 5.40
N ALA A 96 -23.93 21.13 6.25
CA ALA A 96 -23.15 22.12 7.01
C ALA A 96 -22.10 21.48 7.94
N GLU A 97 -22.31 20.23 8.36
CA GLU A 97 -21.34 19.46 9.15
C GLU A 97 -20.04 19.22 8.36
N GLY A 98 -20.17 18.94 7.06
CA GLY A 98 -19.04 18.79 6.14
C GLY A 98 -18.16 20.05 6.08
N LEU A 99 -18.77 21.24 6.02
CA LEU A 99 -18.04 22.51 6.09
C LEU A 99 -17.33 22.67 7.45
N GLY A 100 -18.00 22.29 8.54
CA GLY A 100 -17.40 22.26 9.87
C GLY A 100 -16.15 21.38 9.93
N TYR A 101 -16.17 20.21 9.29
CA TYR A 101 -15.01 19.33 9.18
C TYR A 101 -13.89 19.94 8.33
N ALA A 102 -14.22 20.46 7.15
CA ALA A 102 -13.24 21.04 6.23
C ALA A 102 -12.49 22.24 6.85
N ARG A 103 -13.20 23.08 7.62
CA ARG A 103 -12.59 24.23 8.33
C ARG A 103 -11.56 23.85 9.38
N ARG A 104 -11.49 22.58 9.82
CA ARG A 104 -10.47 22.13 10.79
C ARG A 104 -9.17 21.68 10.13
N TRP A 105 -9.16 21.55 8.79
CA TRP A 105 -7.98 21.09 8.04
C TRP A 105 -7.17 22.24 7.44
N VAL A 106 -7.71 23.47 7.50
CA VAL A 106 -7.09 24.72 7.06
C VAL A 106 -6.82 25.57 8.29
#